data_AF-A0A6C0JF34-F1
#
_entry.id   AF-A0A6C0JF34-F1
#
_cell.length_a   1.000
_cell.length_b   1.000
_cell.length_c   1.000
_cell.angle_alpha   90.00
_cell.angle_beta   90.00
_cell.angle_gamma   90.00
#
_symmetry.space_group_name_H-M   'P 1'
#
loop_
_entity.id
_entity.type
_entity.pdbx_description
1 polymer ?
#
loop_
_entity_poly.entity_id
_entity_poly.type
_entity_poly.pdbx_seq_one_letter_code
_entity_poly.pdbx_strand_id
1 'polypeptide(L)'
;MSTILYYSNYCENCKRLLSMISKSPIKDDMHFICIDKRKKGNDGATYIILQNGQDVLLPPTVSKVPALLLLNRGHQVLFEQDIVNYVQPQIETSKKSAVLVNGEPSAYALGGFGSCFGVASDSYSYLDQTSDEMSAKGDGGMRQTHHYASIQYKDNIVTPPDNYSADTIGNISMEALQQKRMSDIRQTKH
;
A
#
# COMPACT_ATOMS: atom_id res chain seq x y z
N MET A 1 23.22 11.26 0.24
CA MET A 1 24.45 11.41 -0.60
C MET A 1 24.17 12.43 -1.71
N SER A 2 24.51 13.70 -1.51
CA SER A 2 24.08 14.78 -2.40
C SER A 2 24.73 14.69 -3.79
N THR A 3 23.94 14.31 -4.80
CA THR A 3 24.32 14.36 -6.22
C THR A 3 23.38 15.30 -6.96
N ILE A 4 23.87 15.96 -8.01
CA ILE A 4 23.07 16.92 -8.79
C ILE A 4 22.86 16.36 -10.19
N LEU A 5 21.60 16.15 -10.57
CA LEU A 5 21.22 15.74 -11.91
C LEU A 5 20.75 16.96 -12.70
N TYR A 6 21.49 17.28 -13.77
CA TYR A 6 21.08 18.27 -14.75
C TYR A 6 20.28 17.60 -15.85
N TYR A 7 19.07 18.12 -16.09
CA TYR A 7 18.16 17.61 -17.10
C TYR A 7 17.50 18.73 -17.92
N SER A 8 16.91 18.36 -19.05
CA SER A 8 16.13 19.24 -19.91
C SER A 8 14.83 18.56 -20.32
N ASN A 9 13.73 19.30 -20.39
CA ASN A 9 12.43 18.75 -20.77
C ASN A 9 12.33 18.41 -22.27
N TYR A 10 13.23 18.95 -23.09
CA TYR A 10 13.28 18.72 -24.54
C TYR A 10 14.04 17.45 -24.93
N CYS A 11 14.69 16.77 -23.97
CA CYS A 11 15.47 15.56 -24.22
C CYS A 11 14.67 14.30 -23.85
N GLU A 12 14.52 13.37 -24.79
CA GLU A 12 13.84 12.10 -24.55
C GLU A 12 14.61 11.18 -23.59
N ASN A 13 15.94 11.15 -23.70
CA ASN A 13 16.79 10.36 -22.80
C ASN A 13 16.66 10.82 -21.34
N CYS A 14 16.51 12.14 -21.12
CA CYS A 14 16.26 12.68 -19.78
C CYS A 14 14.93 12.18 -19.21
N LYS A 15 13.85 12.16 -20.02
CA LYS A 15 12.54 11.69 -19.57
C LYS A 15 12.57 10.21 -19.16
N ARG A 16 13.27 9.37 -19.94
CA ARG A 16 13.46 7.94 -19.61
C ARG A 16 14.21 7.76 -18.29
N LEU A 17 15.29 8.51 -18.12
CA LEU A 17 16.14 8.46 -16.93
C LEU A 17 15.39 8.96 -15.67
N LEU A 18 14.67 10.08 -15.77
CA LEU A 18 13.83 10.61 -14.70
C LEU A 18 12.73 9.63 -14.29
N SER A 19 12.09 8.95 -15.24
CA SER A 19 11.07 7.91 -14.98
C SER A 19 11.64 6.70 -14.24
N MET A 20 12.90 6.34 -14.51
CA MET A 20 13.59 5.28 -13.77
C MET A 20 13.89 5.70 -12.34
N ILE A 21 14.46 6.89 -12.15
CA ILE A 21 14.89 7.38 -10.83
C ILE A 21 13.68 7.70 -9.93
N SER A 22 12.58 8.23 -10.48
CA SER A 22 11.40 8.60 -9.69
C SER A 22 10.72 7.42 -8.99
N LYS A 23 10.88 6.20 -9.53
CA LYS A 23 10.35 4.95 -8.96
C LYS A 23 11.20 4.39 -7.83
N SER A 24 12.40 4.91 -7.63
CA SER A 24 13.37 4.39 -6.68
C SER A 24 13.60 5.33 -5.51
N PRO A 25 13.99 4.81 -4.33
CA PRO A 25 14.19 5.63 -3.13
C PRO A 25 15.39 6.58 -3.22
N ILE A 26 16.30 6.37 -4.18
CA ILE A 26 17.45 7.24 -4.44
C ILE A 26 17.06 8.68 -4.80
N LYS A 27 15.80 8.93 -5.18
CA LYS A 27 15.32 10.28 -5.52
C LYS A 27 15.53 11.28 -4.39
N ASP A 28 15.49 10.82 -3.13
CA ASP A 28 15.57 11.68 -1.94
C ASP A 28 17.01 12.16 -1.68
N ASP A 29 17.99 11.44 -2.22
CA ASP A 29 19.42 11.78 -2.15
C ASP A 29 19.89 12.68 -3.31
N MET A 30 19.04 12.90 -4.32
CA MET A 30 19.39 13.58 -5.56
C MET A 30 18.72 14.95 -5.68
N HIS A 31 19.47 15.94 -6.15
CA HIS A 31 18.94 17.25 -6.53
C HIS A 31 18.73 17.33 -8.04
N PHE A 32 17.52 17.70 -8.46
CA PHE A 32 17.18 17.81 -9.88
C PHE A 32 17.18 19.28 -10.30
N ILE A 33 18.02 19.63 -11.27
CA ILE A 33 18.11 20.99 -11.82
C ILE A 33 17.74 20.94 -13.31
N CYS A 34 16.69 21.68 -13.66
CA CYS A 34 16.28 21.87 -15.05
C CYS A 34 17.10 22.99 -15.69
N ILE A 35 17.76 22.72 -16.82
CA ILE A 35 18.63 23.70 -17.49
C ILE A 35 17.96 24.45 -18.65
N ASP A 36 16.64 24.32 -18.82
CA ASP A 36 15.91 24.91 -19.94
C ASP A 36 15.92 26.44 -19.89
N LYS A 37 15.84 27.02 -18.68
CA LYS A 37 15.91 28.47 -18.45
C LYS A 37 17.33 28.87 -18.08
N ARG A 38 18.06 29.41 -19.05
CA ARG A 38 19.44 29.86 -18.88
C ARG A 38 19.64 31.30 -19.31
N LYS A 39 20.49 32.03 -18.58
CA LYS A 39 20.88 33.41 -18.84
C LYS A 39 22.40 33.48 -18.92
N LYS A 40 22.94 34.17 -19.92
CA LYS A 40 24.38 34.49 -19.94
C LYS A 40 24.61 35.71 -19.07
N GLY A 41 25.49 35.59 -18.08
CA GLY A 41 25.94 36.72 -17.30
C GLY A 41 27.01 37.53 -18.04
N ASN A 42 27.33 38.72 -17.51
CA ASN A 42 28.35 39.59 -18.09
C ASN A 42 29.75 38.96 -18.07
N ASP A 43 30.02 38.04 -17.14
CA ASP A 43 31.31 37.36 -16.99
C ASP A 43 31.51 36.21 -18.01
N GLY A 44 30.59 36.05 -18.96
CA GLY A 44 30.60 34.95 -19.94
C GLY A 44 30.10 33.60 -19.39
N ALA A 45 29.90 33.50 -18.07
CA ALA A 45 29.34 32.32 -17.43
C ALA A 45 27.83 32.19 -17.67
N THR A 46 27.34 30.96 -17.73
CA THR A 46 25.91 30.66 -17.92
C THR A 46 25.25 30.37 -16.57
N TYR A 47 24.18 31.09 -16.27
CA TYR A 47 23.37 30.94 -15.07
C TYR A 47 22.06 30.24 -15.42
N ILE A 48 21.61 29.32 -14.56
CA ILE A 48 20.33 28.63 -14.66
C ILE A 48 19.36 29.29 -13.69
N ILE A 49 18.18 29.65 -14.21
CA ILE A 49 17.11 30.25 -13.41
C ILE A 49 16.26 29.11 -12.85
N LEU A 50 16.34 28.86 -11.55
CA LEU A 50 15.47 27.89 -10.87
C LEU A 50 14.02 28.37 -10.86
N GLN A 51 13.07 27.46 -10.64
CA GLN A 51 11.65 27.81 -10.56
C GLN A 51 11.34 28.81 -9.45
N ASN A 52 12.19 28.85 -8.42
CA ASN A 52 12.09 29.75 -7.28
C ASN A 52 12.61 31.17 -7.59
N GLY A 53 13.11 31.42 -8.81
CA GLY A 53 13.70 32.69 -9.22
C GLY A 53 15.15 32.90 -8.78
N GLN A 54 15.79 31.88 -8.17
CA GLN A 54 17.20 31.90 -7.84
C GLN A 54 18.05 31.55 -9.07
N ASP A 55 19.19 32.22 -9.20
CA ASP A 55 20.16 31.96 -10.27
C ASP A 55 21.29 31.05 -9.74
N VAL A 56 21.48 29.89 -10.36
CA VAL A 56 22.58 28.96 -10.05
C VAL A 56 23.58 28.93 -11.19
N LEU A 57 24.86 29.02 -10.86
CA LEU A 57 25.95 28.92 -11.83
C LEU A 57 26.00 27.52 -12.43
N LEU A 58 25.96 27.42 -13.76
CA LEU A 58 26.21 26.17 -14.46
C LEU A 58 27.73 25.94 -14.57
N PRO A 59 28.27 24.84 -14.02
CA PRO A 59 29.69 24.55 -14.18
C PRO A 59 30.00 24.20 -15.65
N PRO A 60 31.15 24.64 -16.18
CA PRO A 60 31.54 24.42 -17.59
C PRO A 60 31.79 22.95 -17.92
N THR A 61 31.90 22.08 -16.91
CA THR A 61 32.06 20.63 -17.05
C THR A 61 30.82 19.96 -17.63
N VAL A 62 29.64 20.59 -17.52
CA VAL A 62 28.38 20.07 -18.05
C VAL A 62 28.20 20.56 -19.49
N SER A 63 28.70 19.76 -20.44
CA SER A 63 28.61 20.06 -21.88
C SER A 63 27.34 19.52 -22.56
N LYS A 64 26.77 18.43 -22.01
CA LYS A 64 25.64 17.70 -22.57
C LYS A 64 24.64 17.32 -21.48
N VAL A 65 23.44 16.92 -21.88
CA VAL A 65 22.33 16.53 -20.99
C VAL A 65 21.79 15.18 -21.49
N PRO A 66 21.48 14.20 -20.62
CA PRO A 66 21.55 14.22 -19.15
C PRO A 66 22.98 14.17 -18.61
N ALA A 67 23.22 14.91 -17.52
CA ALA A 67 24.50 14.92 -16.82
C ALA A 67 24.29 14.79 -15.31
N LEU A 68 25.07 13.91 -14.68
CA LEU A 68 25.09 13.72 -13.23
C LEU A 68 26.40 14.26 -12.67
N LEU A 69 26.32 15.27 -11.81
CA LEU A 69 27.46 15.81 -11.08
C LEU A 69 27.56 15.14 -9.71
N LEU A 70 28.69 14.47 -9.49
CA LEU A 70 29.03 13.81 -8.23
C LEU A 70 29.83 14.77 -7.35
N LEU A 71 29.19 15.32 -6.32
CA LEU A 71 29.87 16.23 -5.38
C LEU A 71 30.91 15.49 -4.52
N ASN A 72 30.70 14.21 -4.26
CA ASN A 72 31.56 13.36 -3.42
C ASN A 72 32.82 12.84 -4.12
N ARG A 73 32.86 12.82 -5.46
CA ARG A 73 33.97 12.29 -6.26
C ARG A 73 34.67 13.39 -7.05
N GLY A 74 35.09 14.45 -6.35
CA GLY A 74 35.90 15.52 -6.94
C GLY A 74 35.20 16.27 -8.09
N HIS A 75 33.88 16.46 -8.00
CA HIS A 75 33.06 17.11 -9.03
C HIS A 75 33.09 16.42 -10.41
N GLN A 76 33.28 15.10 -10.43
CA GLN A 76 33.17 14.33 -11.66
C GLN A 76 31.76 14.42 -12.26
N VAL A 77 31.69 14.62 -13.57
CA VAL A 77 30.43 14.59 -14.33
C VAL A 77 30.33 13.26 -15.07
N LEU A 78 29.23 12.54 -14.85
CA LEU A 78 28.86 11.34 -15.61
C LEU A 78 27.82 11.70 -16.67
N PHE A 79 27.89 11.03 -17.82
CA PHE A 79 27.00 11.25 -18.95
C PHE A 79 26.37 9.94 -19.42
N GLU A 80 25.19 10.04 -20.04
CA GLU A 80 24.54 8.94 -20.78
C GLU A 80 24.50 7.61 -19.99
N GLN A 81 25.19 6.58 -20.49
CA GLN A 81 25.20 5.23 -19.93
C GLN A 81 25.90 5.16 -18.57
N ASP A 82 26.88 6.02 -18.32
CA ASP A 82 27.63 6.02 -17.05
C ASP A 82 26.72 6.40 -15.88
N ILE A 83 25.70 7.22 -16.13
CA ILE A 83 24.69 7.56 -15.14
C ILE A 83 23.87 6.31 -14.77
N VAL A 84 23.47 5.53 -15.78
CA VAL A 84 22.71 4.29 -15.58
C VAL A 84 23.54 3.28 -14.80
N ASN A 85 24.80 3.09 -15.19
CA ASN A 85 25.73 2.17 -14.51
C ASN A 85 25.99 2.57 -13.04
N TYR A 86 25.96 3.88 -12.74
CA TYR A 86 26.09 4.36 -11.36
C TYR A 86 24.81 4.16 -10.53
N VAL A 87 23.66 4.43 -11.13
CA VAL A 87 22.35 4.42 -10.47
C VAL A 87 21.81 3.00 -10.27
N GLN A 88 21.97 2.13 -11.26
CA GLN A 88 21.45 0.76 -11.25
C GLN A 88 21.84 -0.07 -10.01
N PRO A 89 23.11 -0.15 -9.57
CA PRO A 89 23.48 -0.93 -8.39
C PRO A 89 22.84 -0.39 -7.09
N GLN A 90 22.61 0.92 -7.01
CA GLN A 90 21.95 1.53 -5.85
C GLN A 90 20.46 1.14 -5.81
N ILE A 91 19.80 1.17 -6.96
CA ILE A 91 18.41 0.70 -7.10
C ILE A 91 18.32 -0.78 -6.74
N GLU A 92 19.21 -1.63 -7.25
CA GLU A 92 19.22 -3.06 -6.94
C GLU A 92 19.44 -3.35 -5.45
N THR A 93 20.34 -2.62 -4.80
CA THR A 93 20.58 -2.74 -3.36
C THR A 93 19.34 -2.37 -2.55
N SER A 94 18.65 -1.29 -2.91
CA SER A 94 17.41 -0.88 -2.26
C SER A 94 16.28 -1.90 -2.48
N LYS A 95 16.17 -2.47 -3.69
CA LYS A 95 15.21 -3.53 -4.01
C LYS A 95 15.50 -4.81 -3.22
N LYS A 96 16.76 -5.24 -3.14
CA LYS A 96 17.16 -6.42 -2.35
C LYS A 96 16.78 -6.26 -0.88
N SER A 97 16.97 -5.07 -0.32
CA SER A 97 16.59 -4.76 1.06
C SER A 97 15.06 -4.84 1.27
N ALA A 98 14.28 -4.31 0.33
CA ALA A 98 12.82 -4.40 0.36
C ALA A 98 12.30 -5.83 0.18
N VAL A 99 12.93 -6.63 -0.68
CA VAL A 99 12.62 -8.05 -0.88
C VAL A 99 13.03 -8.88 0.32
N LEU A 100 14.05 -8.50 1.10
CA LEU A 100 14.36 -9.27 2.32
C LEU A 100 13.28 -9.10 3.41
N VAL A 101 12.58 -7.97 3.40
CA VAL A 101 11.51 -7.64 4.36
C VAL A 101 10.12 -8.09 3.87
N ASN A 102 9.87 -8.08 2.56
CA ASN A 102 8.58 -8.41 1.93
C ASN A 102 8.69 -9.52 0.86
N GLY A 103 9.75 -10.32 0.91
CA GLY A 103 10.04 -11.34 -0.11
C GLY A 103 9.13 -12.54 0.00
N GLU A 104 8.91 -13.16 -1.16
CA GLU A 104 8.01 -14.27 -1.49
C GLU A 104 7.42 -15.02 -0.28
N PRO A 105 6.09 -15.21 -0.23
CA PRO A 105 5.47 -15.99 0.85
C PRO A 105 6.20 -17.32 0.96
N SER A 106 6.81 -17.58 2.12
CA SER A 106 7.60 -18.79 2.29
C SER A 106 6.70 -19.99 1.96
N ALA A 107 7.16 -20.93 1.14
CA ALA A 107 6.41 -22.15 0.84
C ALA A 107 6.11 -22.98 2.12
N TYR A 108 6.80 -22.68 3.22
CA TYR A 108 6.58 -23.20 4.57
C TYR A 108 5.88 -22.22 5.51
N ALA A 109 5.19 -21.18 5.01
CA ALA A 109 4.31 -20.31 5.80
C ALA A 109 3.01 -21.05 6.18
N LEU A 110 3.14 -22.27 6.70
CA LEU A 110 2.06 -23.06 7.28
C LEU A 110 1.84 -22.64 8.76
N GLY A 111 1.81 -21.34 9.04
CA GLY A 111 1.86 -20.89 10.43
C GLY A 111 1.93 -19.38 10.66
N GLY A 112 1.32 -18.57 9.80
CA GLY A 112 0.86 -17.25 10.25
C GLY A 112 -0.32 -17.45 11.21
N PHE A 113 -0.42 -16.62 12.25
CA PHE A 113 -1.37 -16.66 13.38
C PHE A 113 -2.86 -16.69 12.94
N GLY A 114 -3.29 -17.82 12.35
CA GLY A 114 -4.56 -17.99 11.62
C GLY A 114 -4.64 -19.26 10.76
N SER A 115 -3.52 -19.97 10.51
CA SER A 115 -3.48 -21.24 9.75
C SER A 115 -3.81 -22.50 10.59
N CYS A 116 -4.38 -22.36 11.79
CA CYS A 116 -4.84 -23.50 12.61
C CYS A 116 -6.18 -24.09 12.15
N PHE A 117 -6.70 -23.71 10.97
CA PHE A 117 -7.97 -24.21 10.47
C PHE A 117 -7.87 -24.52 8.98
N GLY A 118 -7.58 -25.77 8.64
CA GLY A 118 -7.89 -26.25 7.29
C GLY A 118 -6.84 -27.19 6.72
N VAL A 119 -6.93 -28.45 7.12
CA VAL A 119 -6.49 -29.63 6.35
C VAL A 119 -4.97 -29.78 6.20
N ALA A 120 -4.37 -30.45 7.19
CA ALA A 120 -3.12 -31.19 6.97
C ALA A 120 -3.49 -32.53 6.32
N SER A 121 -3.10 -32.73 5.07
CA SER A 121 -3.27 -33.98 4.32
C SER A 121 -2.18 -34.99 4.70
N ASP A 122 -2.07 -35.27 6.00
CA ASP A 122 -1.02 -36.11 6.54
C ASP A 122 -1.75 -37.06 7.48
N SER A 123 -1.81 -38.35 7.11
CA SER A 123 -2.40 -39.44 7.89
C SER A 123 -1.67 -39.62 9.23
N TYR A 124 -1.91 -38.74 10.20
CA TYR A 124 -1.50 -38.99 11.57
C TYR A 124 -2.64 -39.70 12.30
N SER A 125 -2.35 -40.88 12.83
CA SER A 125 -3.26 -41.61 13.70
C SER A 125 -2.97 -41.25 15.15
N TYR A 126 -3.99 -41.09 15.98
CA TYR A 126 -3.78 -40.93 17.42
C TYR A 126 -3.27 -42.24 18.03
N LEU A 127 -2.44 -42.15 19.06
CA LEU A 127 -1.84 -43.33 19.73
C LEU A 127 -2.86 -44.27 20.37
N ASP A 128 -4.10 -43.80 20.58
CA ASP A 128 -5.21 -44.56 21.15
C ASP A 128 -6.12 -45.24 20.08
N GLN A 129 -5.84 -45.07 18.79
CA GLN A 129 -6.66 -45.68 17.72
C GLN A 129 -6.31 -47.15 17.49
N THR A 130 -7.35 -47.99 17.37
CA THR A 130 -7.19 -49.43 17.11
C THR A 130 -7.12 -49.71 15.61
N SER A 131 -6.53 -50.85 15.21
CA SER A 131 -6.38 -51.22 13.80
C SER A 131 -7.71 -51.39 13.06
N ASP A 132 -8.76 -51.79 13.77
CA ASP A 132 -10.10 -51.99 13.21
C ASP A 132 -10.75 -50.65 12.84
N GLU A 133 -10.51 -49.60 13.63
CA GLU A 133 -10.97 -48.22 13.35
C GLU A 133 -10.24 -47.59 12.17
N MET A 134 -9.01 -48.02 11.88
CA MET A 134 -8.24 -47.61 10.71
C MET A 134 -8.57 -48.40 9.43
N SER A 135 -9.45 -49.40 9.52
CA SER A 135 -9.86 -50.20 8.37
C SER A 135 -10.84 -49.45 7.47
N ALA A 136 -10.89 -49.80 6.17
CA ALA A 136 -11.82 -49.20 5.20
C ALA A 136 -13.32 -49.45 5.52
N LYS A 137 -13.62 -50.33 6.48
CA LYS A 137 -14.96 -50.59 7.00
C LYS A 137 -15.22 -49.92 8.36
N GLY A 138 -14.19 -49.38 9.00
CA GLY A 138 -14.28 -48.58 10.22
C GLY A 138 -14.78 -47.17 9.91
N ASP A 139 -14.99 -46.37 10.95
CA ASP A 139 -15.48 -44.98 10.84
C ASP A 139 -14.42 -44.00 10.29
N GLY A 140 -13.42 -44.51 9.56
CA GLY A 140 -12.52 -43.73 8.70
C GLY A 140 -11.72 -42.63 9.37
N GLY A 141 -11.50 -42.71 10.69
CA GLY A 141 -10.85 -41.62 11.42
C GLY A 141 -11.70 -40.35 11.55
N MET A 142 -13.03 -40.44 11.47
CA MET A 142 -13.97 -39.31 11.58
C MET A 142 -13.86 -38.53 12.90
N ARG A 143 -13.15 -39.06 13.92
CA ARG A 143 -12.69 -38.32 15.12
C ARG A 143 -11.86 -37.07 14.77
N GLN A 144 -11.28 -37.00 13.57
CA GLN A 144 -10.55 -35.84 13.06
C GLN A 144 -11.45 -34.76 12.44
N THR A 145 -12.76 -34.98 12.34
CA THR A 145 -13.65 -33.93 11.85
C THR A 145 -13.90 -32.88 12.93
N HIS A 146 -13.45 -31.65 12.71
CA HIS A 146 -13.75 -30.49 13.56
C HIS A 146 -15.19 -29.97 13.38
N HIS A 147 -16.09 -30.80 12.84
CA HIS A 147 -17.48 -30.44 12.63
C HIS A 147 -18.28 -30.87 13.85
N TYR A 148 -19.00 -29.94 14.48
CA TYR A 148 -19.83 -30.22 15.65
C TYR A 148 -21.08 -31.07 15.35
N ALA A 149 -21.31 -31.42 14.08
CA ALA A 149 -22.49 -32.11 13.60
C ALA A 149 -22.12 -33.04 12.43
N SER A 150 -22.56 -34.29 12.49
CA SER A 150 -22.44 -35.23 11.38
C SER A 150 -23.52 -34.94 10.32
N ILE A 151 -23.40 -35.53 9.13
CA ILE A 151 -24.41 -35.42 8.04
C ILE A 151 -25.81 -35.87 8.48
N GLN A 152 -25.90 -36.68 9.53
CA GLN A 152 -27.16 -37.19 10.07
C GLN A 152 -27.68 -36.37 11.27
N TYR A 153 -26.94 -35.33 11.69
CA TYR A 153 -27.30 -34.50 12.84
C TYR A 153 -28.45 -33.56 12.45
N LYS A 154 -29.57 -33.69 13.18
CA LYS A 154 -30.76 -32.84 13.01
C LYS A 154 -31.11 -32.21 14.35
N ASP A 155 -31.01 -30.90 14.43
CA ASP A 155 -31.30 -30.11 15.63
C ASP A 155 -32.33 -29.01 15.32
N ASN A 156 -33.16 -28.64 16.30
CA ASN A 156 -34.16 -27.59 16.18
C ASN A 156 -33.78 -26.45 17.11
N ILE A 157 -33.41 -25.30 16.54
CA ILE A 157 -33.03 -24.12 17.32
C ILE A 157 -34.28 -23.52 17.97
N VAL A 158 -34.25 -23.37 19.29
CA VAL A 158 -35.31 -22.67 20.04
C VAL A 158 -35.06 -21.17 19.94
N THR A 159 -35.80 -20.48 19.09
CA THR A 159 -35.79 -19.01 19.04
C THR A 159 -36.68 -18.43 20.14
N PRO A 160 -36.30 -17.30 20.76
CA PRO A 160 -37.18 -16.54 21.66
C PRO A 160 -38.49 -16.15 20.97
N PRO A 161 -39.60 -15.95 21.71
CA PRO A 161 -40.86 -15.49 21.12
C PRO A 161 -40.73 -14.06 20.56
N ASP A 162 -41.21 -13.86 19.33
CA ASP A 162 -41.24 -12.54 18.67
C ASP A 162 -42.28 -11.62 19.36
N ASN A 163 -41.82 -10.71 20.22
CA ASN A 163 -42.65 -9.72 20.90
C ASN A 163 -42.74 -8.37 20.14
N TYR A 164 -42.59 -8.38 18.82
CA TYR A 164 -42.61 -7.14 18.02
C TYR A 164 -44.02 -6.54 17.92
N SER A 165 -44.18 -5.28 18.33
CA SER A 165 -45.37 -4.46 18.09
C SER A 165 -45.02 -3.24 17.24
N ALA A 166 -45.75 -2.99 16.16
CA ALA A 166 -45.46 -1.88 15.24
C ALA A 166 -45.82 -0.51 15.85
N ASP A 167 -44.93 0.48 15.69
CA ASP A 167 -45.13 1.89 16.08
C ASP A 167 -46.06 2.63 15.10
N THR A 168 -47.31 2.17 14.98
CA THR A 168 -48.35 2.98 14.33
C THR A 168 -48.96 3.93 15.35
N ILE A 169 -49.08 5.19 14.97
CA ILE A 169 -49.87 6.18 15.71
C ILE A 169 -51.28 5.60 15.77
N GLY A 170 -51.72 5.14 16.95
CA GLY A 170 -53.00 4.46 17.13
C GLY A 170 -54.23 5.34 16.81
N ASN A 171 -55.41 4.93 17.25
CA ASN A 171 -56.67 5.69 17.09
C ASN A 171 -56.63 7.00 17.89
N ILE A 172 -55.96 8.03 17.38
CA ILE A 172 -55.98 9.37 17.93
C ILE A 172 -57.04 10.16 17.16
N SER A 173 -58.08 10.63 17.86
CA SER A 173 -59.15 11.44 17.26
C SER A 173 -58.63 12.84 16.91
N MET A 174 -59.12 13.40 15.81
CA MET A 174 -58.73 14.74 15.34
C MET A 174 -58.98 15.84 16.37
N GLU A 175 -59.99 15.68 17.23
CA GLU A 175 -60.29 16.60 18.33
C GLU A 175 -59.17 16.66 19.37
N ALA A 176 -58.59 15.52 19.75
CA ALA A 176 -57.48 15.48 20.70
C ALA A 176 -56.24 16.23 20.17
N LEU A 177 -55.98 16.12 18.86
CA LEU A 177 -54.89 16.85 18.20
C LEU A 177 -55.17 18.37 18.13
N GLN A 178 -56.43 18.78 17.91
CA GLN A 178 -56.80 20.18 17.89
C GLN A 178 -56.70 20.82 19.28
N GLN A 179 -57.15 20.13 20.33
CA GLN A 179 -57.01 20.62 21.71
C GLN A 179 -55.55 20.81 22.10
N LYS A 180 -54.68 19.85 21.77
CA LYS A 180 -53.24 19.95 22.03
C LYS A 180 -52.59 21.13 21.29
N ARG A 181 -52.98 21.37 20.04
CA ARG A 181 -52.51 22.55 19.29
C ARG A 181 -52.97 23.86 19.94
N MET A 182 -54.21 23.92 20.42
CA MET A 182 -54.75 25.12 21.09
C MET A 182 -54.07 25.39 22.43
N SER A 183 -53.71 24.36 23.21
CA SER A 183 -52.95 24.55 24.45
C SER A 183 -51.56 25.13 24.18
N ASP A 184 -50.89 24.65 23.12
CA ASP A 184 -49.53 25.07 22.80
C ASP A 184 -49.49 26.52 22.29
N ILE A 185 -50.49 26.95 21.49
CA ILE A 185 -50.58 28.33 20.98
C ILE A 185 -50.83 29.36 22.09
N ARG A 186 -51.50 28.99 23.19
CA ARG A 186 -51.73 29.93 24.31
C ARG A 186 -50.47 30.22 25.13
N GLN A 187 -49.50 29.31 25.15
CA GLN A 187 -48.30 29.47 25.97
C GLN A 187 -47.25 30.40 25.35
N THR A 188 -47.40 30.81 24.09
CA THR A 188 -46.39 31.58 23.34
C THR A 188 -46.62 33.10 23.31
N LYS A 189 -47.57 33.64 24.09
CA LYS A 189 -47.65 35.10 24.33
C LYS A 189 -47.04 35.46 25.69
N HIS A 190 -45.72 35.57 25.71
CA HIS A 190 -44.97 36.44 26.61
C HIS A 190 -43.68 36.90 25.95
#